data_AF-A0A523NF96-F1
#
_entry.id   AF-A0A523NF96-F1
#
_cell.length_a   1.000
_cell.length_b   1.000
_cell.length_c   1.000
_cell.angle_alpha   90.00
_cell.angle_beta   90.00
_cell.angle_gamma   90.00
#
_symmetry.space_group_name_H-M   'P 1'
#
loop_
_entity.id
_entity.type
_entity.pdbx_description
1 polymer ?
#
loop_
_entity_poly.entity_id
_entity_poly.type
_entity_poly.pdbx_seq_one_letter_code
_entity_poly.pdbx_strand_id
1 'polypeptide(L)'
;MNIKDLSAGLSFEGKVFGRRQTYYVFSSPKAYFVFSFSRAKPKAGYFNMVSREAHKYVRKMTRGRQGVTSQDINKRARKRKLIGSALEALNVLYVMVALGEAKIDQRHTGIQLFFNVSE
;
A
#
# COMPACT_ATOMS: atom_id res chain seq x y z
N MET A 1 15.87 -4.83 10.95
CA MET A 1 15.64 -5.86 9.91
C MET A 1 16.86 -5.84 9.00
N ASN A 2 17.46 -6.98 8.70
CA ASN A 2 18.62 -7.04 7.79
C ASN A 2 18.18 -7.45 6.37
N ILE A 3 19.06 -7.29 5.37
CA ILE A 3 18.75 -7.61 3.97
C ILE A 3 18.57 -9.13 3.72
N LYS A 4 19.18 -9.98 4.54
CA LYS A 4 19.11 -11.45 4.43
C LYS A 4 17.72 -11.98 4.83
N ASP A 5 17.13 -11.41 5.88
CA ASP A 5 15.75 -11.68 6.31
C ASP A 5 14.74 -11.30 5.19
N LEU A 6 15.12 -10.31 4.38
CA LEU A 6 14.34 -9.76 3.27
C LEU A 6 14.40 -10.63 2.01
N SER A 7 15.48 -11.39 1.81
CA SER A 7 15.69 -12.18 0.60
C SER A 7 15.24 -13.64 0.71
N ALA A 8 15.06 -14.19 1.92
CA ALA A 8 14.89 -15.63 2.14
C ALA A 8 13.44 -16.07 2.47
N GLY A 9 12.47 -15.17 2.64
CA GLY A 9 11.18 -15.55 3.23
C GLY A 9 10.01 -14.62 2.93
N LEU A 10 9.97 -14.05 1.72
CA LEU A 10 8.85 -13.22 1.30
C LEU A 10 7.72 -14.08 0.73
N SER A 11 6.54 -14.00 1.34
CA SER A 11 5.31 -14.60 0.80
C SER A 11 4.64 -13.63 -0.14
N PHE A 12 4.23 -14.08 -1.33
CA PHE A 12 3.45 -13.25 -2.25
C PHE A 12 2.00 -13.13 -1.76
N GLU A 13 1.51 -11.90 -1.61
CA GLU A 13 0.14 -11.61 -1.15
C GLU A 13 -0.80 -11.30 -2.31
N GLY A 14 -0.30 -10.59 -3.33
CA GLY A 14 -1.13 -10.23 -4.47
C GLY A 14 -0.56 -9.12 -5.33
N LYS A 15 -1.28 -8.82 -6.40
CA LYS A 15 -0.97 -7.72 -7.32
C LYS A 15 -2.05 -6.64 -7.24
N VAL A 16 -1.64 -5.39 -7.41
CA VAL A 16 -2.52 -4.22 -7.40
C VAL A 16 -2.35 -3.46 -8.70
N PHE A 17 -3.46 -3.24 -9.40
CA PHE A 17 -3.47 -2.46 -10.62
C PHE A 17 -3.65 -0.97 -10.28
N GLY A 18 -2.52 -0.27 -10.13
CA GLY A 18 -2.53 1.18 -10.08
C GLY A 18 -2.75 1.80 -11.46
N ARG A 19 -2.84 3.13 -11.54
CA ARG A 19 -3.12 3.80 -12.83
C ARG A 19 -2.05 3.62 -13.90
N ARG A 20 -0.78 3.72 -13.49
CA ARG A 20 0.36 3.74 -14.43
C ARG A 20 1.14 2.45 -14.43
N GLN A 21 1.09 1.71 -13.32
CA GLN A 21 1.95 0.57 -13.05
C GLN A 21 1.20 -0.48 -12.23
N THR A 22 1.64 -1.72 -12.38
CA THR A 22 1.22 -2.84 -11.52
C THR A 22 2.16 -2.92 -10.34
N TYR A 23 1.60 -3.01 -9.14
CA TYR A 23 2.33 -3.21 -7.92
C TYR A 23 2.20 -4.66 -7.46
N TYR A 24 3.25 -5.21 -6.86
CA TYR A 24 3.32 -6.55 -6.32
C TYR A 24 3.59 -6.45 -4.83
N VAL A 25 2.73 -7.06 -4.03
CA VAL A 25 2.81 -7.03 -2.58
C VAL A 25 3.31 -8.36 -2.08
N PHE A 26 4.33 -8.30 -1.25
CA PHE A 26 4.87 -9.43 -0.51
C PHE A 26 4.81 -9.14 0.98
N SER A 27 4.80 -10.18 1.81
CA SER A 27 4.87 -10.06 3.25
C SER A 27 6.07 -10.80 3.83
N SER A 28 6.53 -10.31 4.96
CA SER A 28 7.39 -11.01 5.91
C SER A 28 6.72 -11.02 7.28
N PRO A 29 7.27 -11.71 8.29
CA PRO A 29 6.69 -11.69 9.64
C PRO A 29 6.49 -10.28 10.23
N LYS A 30 7.30 -9.28 9.83
CA LYS A 30 7.28 -7.93 10.43
C LYS A 30 6.74 -6.83 9.52
N ALA A 31 6.72 -7.02 8.20
CA ALA A 31 6.40 -5.95 7.26
C ALA A 31 5.74 -6.49 5.98
N TYR A 32 5.22 -5.55 5.19
CA TYR A 32 4.85 -5.74 3.81
C TYR A 32 5.81 -4.97 2.91
N PHE A 33 5.94 -5.45 1.68
CA PHE A 33 6.81 -4.86 0.67
C PHE A 33 6.02 -4.65 -0.60
N VAL A 34 6.10 -3.44 -1.15
CA VAL A 34 5.41 -3.03 -2.37
C VAL A 34 6.46 -2.80 -3.45
N PHE A 35 6.42 -3.62 -4.49
CA PHE A 35 7.33 -3.54 -5.63
C PHE A 35 6.57 -3.10 -6.88
N SER A 36 7.23 -2.40 -7.79
CA SER A 36 6.77 -2.25 -9.18
C SER A 36 7.96 -2.15 -10.12
N PHE A 37 7.79 -2.63 -11.35
CA PHE A 37 8.79 -2.49 -12.39
C PHE A 37 8.53 -1.24 -13.22
N SER A 38 9.59 -0.51 -13.54
CA SER A 38 9.49 0.66 -14.42
C SER A 38 9.11 0.19 -15.83
N ARG A 39 8.05 0.79 -16.40
CA ARG A 39 7.65 0.54 -17.79
C ARG A 39 8.65 1.08 -18.81
N ALA A 40 9.40 2.12 -18.45
CA ALA A 40 10.34 2.79 -19.36
C ALA A 40 11.79 2.31 -19.20
N LYS A 41 12.12 1.63 -18.09
CA LYS A 41 13.50 1.21 -17.75
C LYS A 41 13.51 -0.26 -17.34
N PRO A 42 13.88 -1.20 -18.23
CA PRO A 42 13.73 -2.65 -18.03
C PRO A 42 14.42 -3.23 -16.79
N LYS A 43 15.44 -2.55 -16.25
CA LYS A 43 16.21 -2.98 -15.07
C LYS A 43 16.02 -2.07 -13.85
N ALA A 44 14.97 -1.24 -13.86
CA ALA A 44 14.67 -0.34 -12.76
C ALA A 44 13.28 -0.63 -12.19
N GLY A 45 13.13 -0.38 -10.91
CA GLY A 45 11.86 -0.55 -10.22
C GLY A 45 11.73 0.42 -9.06
N TYR A 46 10.56 0.35 -8.45
CA TYR A 46 10.25 1.03 -7.21
C TYR A 46 10.04 -0.03 -6.13
N PHE A 47 10.55 0.26 -4.95
CA PHE A 47 10.40 -0.56 -3.75
C PHE A 47 10.01 0.32 -2.58
N ASN A 48 9.02 -0.12 -1.81
CA ASN A 48 8.66 0.49 -0.55
C ASN A 48 8.32 -0.57 0.50
N MET A 49 8.43 -0.20 1.76
CA MET A 49 8.16 -1.07 2.91
C MET A 49 7.07 -0.45 3.76
N VAL A 50 6.10 -1.28 4.15
CA VAL A 50 4.99 -0.88 5.03
C VAL A 50 5.06 -1.72 6.29
N SER A 51 5.11 -1.08 7.45
CA SER A 51 5.07 -1.82 8.72
C SER A 51 3.69 -2.44 8.93
N ARG A 52 3.64 -3.61 9.57
CA ARG A 52 2.36 -4.23 9.96
C ARG A 52 1.56 -3.34 10.92
N GLU A 53 2.24 -2.51 11.72
CA GLU A 53 1.58 -1.55 12.60
C GLU A 53 0.86 -0.45 11.82
N ALA A 54 1.51 0.14 10.81
CA ALA A 54 0.87 1.15 9.95
C ALA A 54 -0.34 0.55 9.20
N HIS A 55 -0.20 -0.67 8.66
CA HIS A 55 -1.31 -1.41 8.06
C HIS A 55 -2.48 -1.60 9.04
N LYS A 56 -2.24 -2.20 10.21
CA LYS A 56 -3.28 -2.44 11.23
C LYS A 56 -3.97 -1.14 11.66
N TYR A 57 -3.19 -0.08 11.86
CA TYR A 57 -3.72 1.22 12.24
C TYR A 57 -4.64 1.81 11.16
N VAL A 58 -4.20 1.82 9.90
CA VAL A 58 -5.01 2.34 8.78
C VAL A 58 -6.25 1.49 8.57
N ARG A 59 -6.12 0.16 8.59
CA ARG A 59 -7.26 -0.76 8.49
C ARG A 59 -8.30 -0.46 9.56
N LYS A 60 -7.89 -0.33 10.82
CA LYS A 60 -8.80 0.02 11.93
C LYS A 60 -9.46 1.39 11.73
N MET A 61 -8.70 2.38 11.27
CA MET A 61 -9.19 3.76 11.07
C MET A 61 -10.14 3.91 9.88
N THR A 62 -10.06 3.01 8.89
CA THR A 62 -10.75 3.15 7.60
C THR A 62 -11.77 2.05 7.31
N ARG A 63 -11.91 1.07 8.22
CA ARG A 63 -12.87 -0.03 8.11
C ARG A 63 -14.27 0.46 7.72
N GLY A 64 -14.87 -0.18 6.72
CA GLY A 64 -16.20 0.16 6.17
C GLY A 64 -16.28 1.44 5.33
N ARG A 65 -15.23 2.28 5.32
CA ARG A 65 -15.28 3.59 4.66
C ARG A 65 -15.11 3.48 3.15
N GLN A 66 -15.88 4.29 2.43
CA GLN A 66 -15.81 4.43 0.98
C GLN A 66 -15.08 5.72 0.60
N GLY A 67 -14.49 5.76 -0.60
CA GLY A 67 -13.83 6.96 -1.13
C GLY A 67 -12.61 7.43 -0.33
N VAL A 68 -11.93 6.52 0.38
CA VAL A 68 -10.74 6.83 1.17
C VAL A 68 -9.58 7.16 0.24
N THR A 69 -8.83 8.22 0.52
CA THR A 69 -7.63 8.57 -0.26
C THR A 69 -6.37 8.56 0.59
N SER A 70 -5.20 8.50 -0.07
CA SER A 70 -3.91 8.56 0.62
C SER A 70 -3.68 9.90 1.33
N GLN A 71 -4.25 10.99 0.83
CA GLN A 71 -4.20 12.30 1.48
C GLN A 71 -5.01 12.32 2.77
N ASP A 72 -6.18 11.68 2.79
CA ASP A 72 -7.01 11.57 4.00
C ASP A 72 -6.30 10.80 5.10
N ILE A 73 -5.67 9.68 4.73
CA ILE A 73 -4.89 8.87 5.66
C ILE A 73 -3.69 9.65 6.18
N ASN A 74 -2.91 10.29 5.29
CA ASN A 74 -1.74 11.05 5.70
C ASN A 74 -2.11 12.16 6.70
N LYS A 75 -3.16 12.94 6.41
CA LYS A 75 -3.63 14.01 7.32
C LYS A 75 -4.00 13.47 8.71
N ARG A 76 -4.64 12.31 8.79
CA ARG A 76 -5.09 11.71 10.06
C ARG A 76 -4.00 10.95 10.81
N ALA A 77 -3.09 10.29 10.09
CA ALA A 77 -2.07 9.43 10.66
C ALA A 77 -0.77 10.18 11.03
N ARG A 78 -0.53 11.37 10.47
CA ARG A 78 0.70 12.17 10.70
C ARG A 78 1.01 12.41 12.17
N LYS A 79 -0.01 12.64 13.01
CA LYS A 79 0.17 12.87 14.46
C LYS A 79 0.78 11.68 15.19
N ARG A 80 0.56 10.45 14.69
CA ARG A 80 1.07 9.23 15.32
C ARG A 80 2.47 8.82 14.85
N LYS A 81 3.10 9.59 13.94
CA LYS A 81 4.41 9.27 13.33
C LYS A 81 4.50 7.88 12.66
N LEU A 82 3.36 7.21 12.44
CA LEU A 82 3.29 5.90 11.77
C LEU A 82 3.27 6.02 10.25
N ILE A 83 2.89 7.20 9.74
CA ILE A 83 2.84 7.52 8.31
C ILE A 83 3.38 8.94 8.17
N GLY A 84 4.51 9.07 7.48
CA GLY A 84 5.20 10.34 7.27
C GLY A 84 4.79 11.06 5.98
N SER A 85 4.14 10.37 5.05
CA SER A 85 3.79 10.96 3.75
C SER A 85 2.53 10.35 3.11
N ALA A 86 1.97 11.08 2.14
CA ALA A 86 0.88 10.57 1.30
C ALA A 86 1.33 9.38 0.42
N LEU A 87 2.62 9.29 0.06
CA LEU A 87 3.14 8.14 -0.68
C LEU A 87 3.19 6.89 0.19
N GLU A 88 3.61 7.03 1.45
CA GLU A 88 3.57 5.93 2.41
C GLU A 88 2.13 5.48 2.69
N ALA A 89 1.21 6.43 2.88
CA ALA A 89 -0.23 6.14 2.99
C ALA A 89 -0.78 5.39 1.77
N LEU A 90 -0.34 5.75 0.57
CA LEU A 90 -0.73 5.06 -0.67
C LEU A 90 -0.23 3.61 -0.70
N ASN A 91 1.01 3.36 -0.26
CA ASN A 91 1.53 1.99 -0.18
C ASN A 91 0.77 1.14 0.85
N VAL A 92 0.33 1.72 1.98
CA VAL A 92 -0.55 1.02 2.92
C VAL A 92 -1.87 0.62 2.25
N LEU A 93 -2.48 1.52 1.49
CA LEU A 93 -3.70 1.22 0.73
C LEU A 93 -3.50 0.14 -0.32
N TYR A 94 -2.35 0.11 -1.01
CA TYR A 94 -2.02 -0.98 -1.93
C TYR A 94 -1.88 -2.32 -1.20
N VAL A 95 -1.26 -2.36 -0.02
CA VAL A 95 -1.21 -3.57 0.81
C VAL A 95 -2.63 -4.04 1.13
N MET A 96 -3.51 -3.14 1.58
CA MET A 96 -4.92 -3.49 1.88
C MET A 96 -5.64 -4.05 0.64
N VAL A 97 -5.39 -3.51 -0.55
CA VAL A 97 -5.98 -4.04 -1.79
C VAL A 97 -5.45 -5.44 -2.12
N ALA A 98 -4.15 -5.67 -2.00
CA ALA A 98 -3.56 -6.99 -2.24
C ALA A 98 -4.11 -8.06 -1.28
N LEU A 99 -4.38 -7.67 -0.02
CA LEU A 99 -4.98 -8.54 1.00
C LEU A 99 -6.51 -8.70 0.87
N GLY A 100 -7.16 -8.03 -0.11
CA GLY A 100 -8.61 -8.07 -0.28
C GLY A 100 -9.41 -7.24 0.73
N GLU A 101 -8.74 -6.42 1.55
CA GLU A 101 -9.33 -5.55 2.56
C GLU A 101 -9.85 -4.22 1.99
N ALA A 102 -9.47 -3.90 0.75
CA ALA A 102 -9.93 -2.72 0.04
C ALA A 102 -10.00 -2.97 -1.47
N LYS A 103 -10.71 -2.11 -2.18
CA LYS A 103 -10.76 -2.07 -3.65
C LYS A 103 -10.51 -0.65 -4.14
N ILE A 104 -9.81 -0.52 -5.26
CA ILE A 104 -9.65 0.77 -5.94
C ILE A 104 -10.98 1.11 -6.63
N ASP A 105 -11.51 2.29 -6.36
CA ASP A 105 -12.71 2.81 -7.04
C ASP A 105 -12.32 3.39 -8.40
N GLN A 106 -12.55 2.62 -9.46
CA GLN A 106 -12.21 2.99 -10.83
C GLN A 106 -13.18 4.00 -11.47
N ARG A 107 -14.28 4.36 -10.80
CA ARG A 107 -15.25 5.34 -11.33
C ARG A 107 -14.69 6.75 -11.42
N HIS A 108 -13.63 7.04 -10.66
CA HIS A 108 -12.99 8.35 -10.63
C HIS A 108 -11.90 8.46 -11.70
N THR A 109 -11.90 9.54 -12.48
CA THR A 109 -10.98 9.77 -13.63
C THR A 109 -9.81 10.73 -13.33
N GLY A 110 -9.80 11.42 -12.18
CA GLY A 110 -8.73 12.35 -11.76
C GLY A 110 -7.47 11.66 -11.20
N ILE A 111 -6.34 12.37 -11.08
CA ILE A 111 -5.02 11.78 -10.69
C ILE A 111 -5.06 11.04 -9.34
N GLN A 112 -5.93 11.47 -8.43
CA GLN A 112 -6.12 10.87 -7.12
C GLN A 112 -6.81 9.50 -7.21
N LEU A 113 -6.30 8.55 -6.44
CA LEU A 113 -6.94 7.25 -6.26
C LEU A 113 -7.86 7.26 -5.04
N PHE A 114 -9.01 6.62 -5.21
CA PHE A 114 -10.03 6.42 -4.18
C PHE A 114 -10.15 4.94 -3.88
N PHE A 115 -10.35 4.62 -2.61
CA PHE A 115 -10.36 3.25 -2.11
C PHE A 115 -11.61 3.00 -1.27
N ASN A 116 -12.24 1.87 -1.55
CA ASN A 116 -13.42 1.36 -0.85
C ASN A 116 -12.96 0.24 0.07
N VAL A 117 -13.05 0.45 1.38
CA VAL A 117 -12.51 -0.44 2.40
C VAL A 117 -13.61 -1.37 2.90
N SER A 118 -13.32 -2.67 2.93
CA SER A 118 -14.24 -3.70 3.43
C SER A 118 -14.55 -3.50 4.91
N GLU A 119 -15.68 -4.01 5.39
CA GLU A 119 -15.95 -4.19 6.83
C GLU A 119 -14.94 -5.12 7.50
#